data_AF-A0A8B6LX83-F1
#
_entry.id   AF-A0A8B6LX83-F1
#
_cell.length_a   1.000
_cell.length_b   1.000
_cell.length_c   1.000
_cell.angle_alpha   90.00
_cell.angle_beta   90.00
_cell.angle_gamma   90.00
#
_symmetry.space_group_name_H-M   'P 1'
#
loop_
_entity.id
_entity.type
_entity.pdbx_description
1 polymer ?
#
loop_
_entity_poly.entity_id
_entity_poly.type
_entity_poly.pdbx_seq_one_letter_code
_entity_poly.pdbx_strand_id
1 'polypeptide(L)'
;MASVAMSLGINANLLRRWVHDAEAPPSRPAEGKAPKALPGVKSESPSFVALQLPAPVAPVSDIRMEVKRGSTTVVVSWPAALAAECGTWLRELLR
;
A
#
# COMPACT_ATOMS: atom_id res chain seq x y z
N MET A 1 15.55 -9.23 7.72
CA MET A 1 14.88 -8.67 6.52
C MET A 1 13.70 -9.52 6.04
N ALA A 2 13.81 -10.85 5.94
CA ALA A 2 12.70 -11.67 5.41
C ALA A 2 11.39 -11.57 6.23
N SER A 3 11.45 -11.55 7.57
CA SER A 3 10.24 -11.37 8.39
C SER A 3 9.60 -9.98 8.22
N VAL A 4 10.43 -8.94 8.12
CA VAL A 4 9.99 -7.55 7.84
C VAL A 4 9.38 -7.43 6.44
N ALA A 5 9.95 -8.12 5.46
CA ALA A 5 9.42 -8.15 4.10
C ALA A 5 8.06 -8.87 4.06
N MET A 6 7.92 -10.00 4.76
CA MET A 6 6.66 -10.76 4.85
C MET A 6 5.56 -9.99 5.59
N SER A 7 5.87 -9.28 6.68
CA SER A 7 4.88 -8.46 7.40
C SER A 7 4.36 -7.28 6.58
N LEU A 8 5.14 -6.83 5.58
CA LEU A 8 4.79 -5.75 4.66
C LEU A 8 4.29 -6.26 3.29
N GLY A 9 4.25 -7.58 3.08
CA GLY A 9 3.86 -8.19 1.79
C GLY A 9 4.86 -7.96 0.64
N ILE A 10 6.12 -7.64 0.94
CA ILE A 10 7.17 -7.34 -0.03
C ILE A 10 8.10 -8.54 -0.21
N ASN A 11 8.66 -8.73 -1.41
CA ASN A 11 9.65 -9.77 -1.66
C ASN A 11 10.95 -9.50 -0.89
N ALA A 12 11.38 -10.49 -0.08
CA ALA A 12 12.57 -10.38 0.76
C ALA A 12 13.87 -10.10 -0.02
N ASN A 13 13.96 -10.56 -1.28
CA ASN A 13 15.12 -10.30 -2.14
C ASN A 13 15.20 -8.84 -2.57
N LEU A 14 14.06 -8.19 -2.75
CA LEU A 14 13.98 -6.76 -3.11
C LEU A 14 14.43 -5.90 -1.93
N LEU A 15 13.89 -6.17 -0.75
CA LEU A 15 14.23 -5.46 0.48
C LEU A 15 15.74 -5.57 0.76
N ARG A 16 16.33 -6.75 0.58
CA ARG A 16 17.77 -6.96 0.76
C ARG A 16 18.60 -6.12 -0.22
N ARG A 17 18.20 -6.03 -1.49
CA ARG A 17 18.94 -5.24 -2.48
C ARG A 17 18.85 -3.74 -2.17
N TRP A 18 17.67 -3.24 -1.80
CA TRP A 18 17.51 -1.84 -1.43
C TRP A 18 18.28 -1.44 -0.18
N VAL A 19 18.29 -2.29 0.84
CA VAL A 19 19.10 -2.00 2.04
C VAL A 19 20.57 -1.99 1.68
N HIS A 20 21.04 -2.95 0.87
CA HIS A 20 22.42 -2.98 0.40
C HIS A 20 22.79 -1.74 -0.43
N ASP A 21 21.90 -1.28 -1.31
CA ASP A 21 22.12 -0.08 -2.14
C ASP A 21 22.07 1.22 -1.31
N ALA A 22 21.33 1.23 -0.20
CA ALA A 22 21.24 2.36 0.73
C ALA A 22 22.39 2.42 1.76
N GLU A 23 22.92 1.26 2.15
CA GLU A 23 24.09 1.14 3.04
C GLU A 23 25.42 1.29 2.28
N ALA A 24 25.41 1.11 0.95
CA ALA A 24 26.55 1.44 0.13
C ALA A 24 26.85 2.94 0.27
N PRO A 25 28.08 3.34 0.66
CA PRO A 25 28.46 4.75 0.61
C PRO A 25 28.32 5.25 -0.84
N PRO A 26 28.17 6.57 -1.09
CA PRO A 26 28.15 7.15 -2.43
C PRO A 26 29.50 6.91 -3.11
N SER A 27 29.70 5.68 -3.53
CA SER A 27 30.85 5.20 -4.25
C SER A 27 30.59 5.68 -5.65
N ARG A 28 31.43 6.64 -6.07
CA ARG A 28 31.66 6.99 -7.47
C ARG A 28 31.38 5.76 -8.35
N PRO A 29 30.54 5.89 -9.39
CA PRO A 29 30.04 4.74 -10.14
C PRO A 29 31.21 3.82 -10.46
N ALA A 30 31.14 2.57 -10.01
CA ALA A 30 32.12 1.57 -10.36
C ALA A 30 32.19 1.52 -11.90
N GLU A 31 33.33 1.92 -12.45
CA GLU A 31 33.69 1.69 -13.84
C GLU A 31 33.68 0.18 -14.07
N GLY A 32 32.54 -0.36 -14.47
CA GLY A 32 32.38 -1.82 -14.46
C GLY A 32 31.09 -2.35 -15.08
N LYS A 33 30.56 -1.62 -16.07
CA LYS A 33 29.57 -1.98 -17.10
C LYS A 33 28.65 -0.78 -17.34
N ALA A 34 29.22 0.29 -17.87
CA ALA A 34 28.42 1.24 -18.59
C ALA A 34 27.82 0.51 -19.81
N PRO A 35 26.50 0.56 -20.06
CA PRO A 35 26.02 0.31 -21.40
C PRO A 35 26.74 1.30 -22.32
N LYS A 36 27.28 0.80 -23.43
CA LYS A 36 28.04 1.58 -24.41
C LYS A 36 27.20 2.78 -24.85
N ALA A 37 27.41 3.94 -24.24
CA ALA A 37 26.69 5.15 -24.58
C ALA A 37 27.12 5.55 -25.99
N LEU A 38 26.15 5.63 -26.90
CA LEU A 38 26.34 6.17 -28.23
C LEU A 38 26.73 7.65 -28.10
N PRO A 39 27.81 8.11 -28.76
CA PRO A 39 28.18 9.52 -28.72
C PRO A 39 27.12 10.32 -29.49
N GLY A 40 26.31 11.10 -28.77
CA GLY A 40 25.35 12.02 -29.39
C GLY A 40 24.06 12.29 -28.62
N VAL A 41 23.73 11.52 -27.59
CA VAL A 41 22.52 11.82 -26.80
C VAL A 41 22.91 12.80 -25.70
N LYS A 42 22.58 14.08 -25.91
CA LYS A 42 22.53 15.07 -24.82
C LYS A 42 21.66 14.46 -23.74
N SER A 43 22.23 14.20 -22.56
CA SER A 43 21.48 13.67 -21.44
C SER A 43 20.55 14.79 -20.96
N GLU A 44 19.35 14.86 -21.53
CA GLU A 44 18.27 15.64 -20.94
C GLU A 44 18.06 15.11 -19.51
N SER A 45 18.16 16.00 -18.55
CA SER A 45 17.74 15.73 -17.18
C SER A 45 16.32 15.15 -17.22
N PRO A 46 16.03 14.02 -16.57
CA PRO A 46 14.69 13.44 -16.61
C PRO A 46 13.69 14.49 -16.13
N SER A 47 12.77 14.86 -17.03
CA SER A 47 11.72 15.82 -16.72
C SER A 47 10.59 15.09 -16.01
N PHE A 48 10.21 15.59 -14.84
CA PHE A 48 9.04 15.09 -14.12
C PHE A 48 7.79 15.73 -14.73
N VAL A 49 6.92 14.90 -15.29
CA VAL A 49 5.59 15.31 -15.74
C VAL A 49 4.62 15.07 -14.59
N ALA A 50 4.05 16.15 -14.04
CA ALA A 50 3.01 16.03 -13.02
C ALA A 50 1.73 15.48 -13.69
N LEU A 51 1.38 14.25 -13.33
CA LEU A 51 0.10 13.64 -13.74
C LEU A 51 -0.97 14.04 -12.74
N GLN A 52 -2.09 14.60 -13.23
CA GLN A 52 -3.26 14.78 -12.39
C GLN A 52 -3.86 13.41 -12.07
N LEU A 53 -3.77 13.01 -10.82
CA LEU A 53 -4.52 11.86 -10.31
C LEU A 53 -5.97 12.29 -10.03
N PRO A 54 -6.95 11.40 -10.26
CA PRO A 54 -8.30 11.60 -9.80
C PRO A 54 -8.30 11.94 -8.31
N ALA A 55 -9.20 12.85 -7.90
CA ALA A 55 -9.36 13.19 -6.50
C ALA A 55 -9.56 11.90 -5.67
N PRO A 56 -8.84 11.73 -4.55
CA PRO A 56 -9.05 10.60 -3.68
C PRO A 56 -10.52 10.54 -3.30
N VAL A 57 -11.19 9.44 -3.66
CA VAL A 57 -12.54 9.19 -3.16
C VAL A 57 -12.41 9.07 -1.65
N ALA A 58 -13.11 9.93 -0.91
CA ALA A 58 -13.12 9.86 0.54
C ALA A 58 -13.45 8.41 0.94
N PRO A 59 -12.70 7.81 1.87
CA PRO A 59 -12.97 6.43 2.27
C PRO A 59 -14.42 6.34 2.72
N VAL A 60 -15.19 5.49 2.04
CA VAL A 60 -16.56 5.20 2.45
C VAL A 60 -16.46 4.64 3.86
N SER A 61 -17.02 5.35 4.83
CA SER A 61 -17.02 4.88 6.20
C SER A 61 -17.95 3.68 6.31
N ASP A 62 -17.49 2.63 6.98
CA ASP A 62 -18.30 1.46 7.30
C ASP A 62 -18.62 1.44 8.79
N ILE A 63 -19.84 1.03 9.13
CA ILE A 63 -20.27 0.68 10.47
C ILE A 63 -19.83 -0.76 10.72
N ARG A 64 -18.97 -0.98 11.72
CA ARG A 64 -18.56 -2.32 12.15
C ARG A 64 -19.31 -2.71 13.42
N MET A 65 -19.88 -3.90 13.39
CA MET A 65 -20.58 -4.50 14.53
C MET A 65 -19.95 -5.85 14.87
N GLU A 66 -19.79 -6.12 16.16
CA GLU A 66 -19.26 -7.39 16.65
C GLU A 66 -20.30 -8.04 17.57
N VAL A 67 -20.76 -9.24 17.19
CA VAL A 67 -21.73 -10.01 17.97
C VAL A 67 -21.02 -11.23 18.54
N LYS A 68 -21.03 -11.36 19.87
CA LYS A 68 -20.40 -12.48 20.59
C LYS A 68 -21.47 -13.37 21.22
N ARG A 69 -21.40 -14.67 20.97
CA ARG A 69 -22.22 -15.70 21.63
C ARG A 69 -21.33 -16.84 22.11
N GLY A 70 -21.03 -16.87 23.40
CA GLY A 70 -20.06 -17.80 23.97
C GLY A 70 -18.68 -17.60 23.35
N SER A 71 -18.14 -18.63 22.71
CA SER A 71 -16.87 -18.58 21.98
C SER A 71 -16.99 -18.13 20.52
N THR A 72 -18.21 -17.91 20.01
CA THR A 72 -18.44 -17.53 18.61
C THR A 72 -18.52 -16.01 18.49
N THR A 73 -17.70 -15.45 17.60
CA THR A 73 -17.72 -14.02 17.25
C THR A 73 -18.12 -13.87 15.79
N VAL A 74 -19.13 -13.04 15.53
CA VAL A 74 -19.56 -12.64 14.18
C VAL A 74 -19.26 -11.15 14.01
N VAL A 75 -18.52 -10.80 12.97
CA VAL A 75 -18.24 -9.41 12.61
C VAL A 75 -19.05 -9.07 11.37
N VAL A 76 -19.83 -7.98 11.47
CA VAL A 76 -20.64 -7.46 10.37
C VAL A 76 -20.08 -6.09 9.97
N SER A 77 -19.81 -5.92 8.68
CA SER A 77 -19.45 -4.64 8.07
C SER A 77 -20.66 -4.13 7.31
N TRP A 78 -21.09 -2.91 7.60
CA TRP A 78 -22.25 -2.29 6.99
C TRP A 78 -21.89 -0.91 6.42
N PRO A 79 -22.23 -0.57 5.17
CA PRO A 79 -21.90 0.74 4.60
C PRO A 79 -22.57 1.89 5.37
N ALA A 80 -21.83 2.94 5.74
CA ALA A 80 -22.46 4.09 6.45
C ALA A 80 -23.53 4.80 5.63
N ALA A 81 -23.47 4.71 4.29
CA ALA A 81 -24.51 5.20 3.39
C ALA A 81 -25.90 4.59 3.67
N LEU A 82 -25.95 3.39 4.24
CA LEU A 82 -27.17 2.63 4.55
C LEU A 82 -27.41 2.54 6.07
N ALA A 83 -27.01 3.54 6.84
CA ALA A 83 -27.12 3.55 8.31
C ALA A 83 -28.58 3.38 8.81
N ALA A 84 -29.56 3.88 8.07
CA ALA A 84 -30.97 3.74 8.44
C ALA A 84 -31.43 2.27 8.40
N GLU A 85 -31.03 1.53 7.37
CA GLU A 85 -31.30 0.09 7.22
C GLU A 85 -30.54 -0.74 8.26
N CYS A 86 -29.32 -0.34 8.60
CA CYS A 86 -28.58 -0.93 9.71
C CYS A 86 -29.38 -0.81 11.02
N GLY A 87 -29.96 0.37 11.28
CA GLY A 87 -30.77 0.63 12.46
C GLY A 87 -32.12 -0.12 12.50
N THR A 88 -32.73 -0.43 11.35
CA THR A 88 -33.91 -1.31 11.30
C THR A 88 -33.53 -2.74 11.61
N TRP A 89 -32.48 -3.26 10.96
CA TRP A 89 -31.99 -4.61 11.18
C TRP A 89 -31.55 -4.86 12.63
N LEU A 90 -30.82 -3.90 13.22
CA LEU A 90 -30.42 -3.95 14.63
C LEU A 90 -31.61 -4.06 15.59
N ARG A 91 -32.69 -3.30 15.33
CA ARG A 91 -33.89 -3.35 16.18
C ARG A 91 -34.61 -4.68 16.08
N GLU A 92 -34.63 -5.30 14.90
CA GLU A 92 -35.21 -6.63 14.71
C GLU A 92 -34.38 -7.70 15.42
N LEU A 93 -33.05 -7.61 15.36
CA LEU A 93 -32.17 -8.53 16.06
C LEU A 93 -32.24 -8.46 17.59
N LEU A 94 -32.54 -7.28 18.14
CA LEU A 94 -32.61 -7.03 19.58
C LEU A 94 -33.99 -7.27 20.19
N ARG A 95 -35.00 -7.60 19.37
CA ARG A 95 -36.29 -8.09 19.86
C ARG A 95 -36.20 -9.54 20.31
#